data_AF-A0A8J7JBD0-F1
#
_entry.id   AF-A0A8J7JBD0-F1
#
_cell.length_a   1.000
_cell.length_b   1.000
_cell.length_c   1.000
_cell.angle_alpha   90.00
_cell.angle_beta   90.00
_cell.angle_gamma   90.00
#
_symmetry.space_group_name_H-M   'P 1'
#
loop_
_entity.id
_entity.type
_entity.pdbx_description
1 polymer ?
#
loop_
_entity_poly.entity_id
_entity_poly.type
_entity_poly.pdbx_seq_one_letter_code
_entity_poly.pdbx_strand_id
1 'polypeptide(L)'
;MELVNRHRPHRSVIRCKAKMQLLETNDDCLGWREPLDDALLKELAVGLFQAAPYRIFFEKGHSKAEVKAVEAQLAQELAETYRSISKRCQDPLVQSLNALL
;
A
#
# COMPACT_ATOMS: atom_id res chain seq x y z
N MET A 1 -30.39 -10.67 -20.78
CA MET A 1 -29.87 -9.55 -19.96
C MET A 1 -28.54 -10.00 -19.40
N GLU A 2 -27.43 -9.46 -19.89
CA GLU A 2 -26.12 -9.77 -19.31
C GLU A 2 -26.04 -9.10 -17.93
N LEU A 3 -25.90 -9.92 -16.88
CA LEU A 3 -25.54 -9.45 -15.55
C LEU A 3 -24.15 -8.84 -15.68
N VAL A 4 -24.08 -7.51 -15.85
CA VAL A 4 -22.83 -6.76 -15.78
C VAL A 4 -22.29 -7.00 -14.37
N ASN A 5 -21.39 -7.98 -14.22
CA ASN A 5 -20.71 -8.30 -12.99
C ASN A 5 -19.83 -7.11 -12.62
N ARG A 6 -20.42 -6.17 -11.88
CA ARG A 6 -19.77 -4.98 -11.37
C ARG A 6 -18.92 -5.39 -10.18
N HIS A 7 -17.61 -5.43 -10.39
CA HIS A 7 -16.64 -5.73 -9.35
C HIS A 7 -16.13 -4.43 -8.73
N ARG A 8 -15.63 -4.52 -7.50
CA ARG A 8 -14.98 -3.42 -6.80
C ARG A 8 -13.61 -3.87 -6.29
N PRO A 9 -12.60 -2.98 -6.25
CA PRO A 9 -11.33 -3.27 -5.63
C PRO A 9 -11.50 -3.63 -4.16
N HIS A 10 -10.82 -4.69 -3.72
CA HIS A 10 -10.84 -5.11 -2.33
C HIS A 10 -9.64 -4.54 -1.58
N ARG A 11 -9.91 -3.72 -0.55
CA ARG A 11 -8.88 -3.10 0.31
C ARG A 11 -7.94 -4.14 0.93
N SER A 12 -8.48 -5.29 1.33
CA SER A 12 -7.70 -6.41 1.88
C SER A 12 -6.74 -7.02 0.84
N VAL A 13 -7.19 -7.13 -0.42
CA VAL A 13 -6.38 -7.65 -1.53
C VAL A 13 -5.25 -6.69 -1.87
N ILE A 14 -5.54 -5.38 -1.93
CA ILE A 14 -4.53 -4.34 -2.16
C ILE A 14 -3.44 -4.41 -1.09
N ARG A 15 -3.83 -4.43 0.19
CA ARG A 15 -2.89 -4.52 1.31
C ARG A 15 -2.07 -5.81 1.28
N CYS A 16 -2.69 -6.94 0.96
CA CYS A 16 -2.00 -8.22 0.85
C CYS A 16 -0.96 -8.19 -0.28
N LYS A 17 -1.33 -7.69 -1.46
CA LYS A 17 -0.42 -7.51 -2.60
C LYS A 17 0.76 -6.58 -2.25
N ALA A 18 0.49 -5.45 -1.61
CA ALA A 18 1.54 -4.53 -1.17
C ALA A 18 2.50 -5.20 -0.18
N LYS A 19 1.97 -5.94 0.80
CA LYS A 19 2.78 -6.70 1.76
C LYS A 19 3.65 -7.76 1.07
N MET A 20 3.11 -8.50 0.10
CA MET A 20 3.89 -9.48 -0.68
C MET A 20 5.02 -8.81 -1.44
N GLN A 21 4.75 -7.70 -2.14
CA GLN A 21 5.80 -6.93 -2.83
C GLN A 21 6.91 -6.44 -1.89
N LEU A 22 6.54 -6.02 -0.67
CA LEU A 22 7.52 -5.60 0.34
C LEU A 22 8.38 -6.76 0.84
N LEU A 23 7.78 -7.95 1.04
CA LEU A 23 8.51 -9.14 1.46
C LEU A 23 9.42 -9.69 0.35
N GLU A 24 8.93 -9.78 -0.89
CA GLU A 24 9.71 -10.24 -2.05
C GLU A 24 10.93 -9.34 -2.32
N THR A 25 10.80 -8.03 -2.09
CA THR A 25 11.91 -7.09 -2.33
C THR A 25 12.89 -7.03 -1.16
N ASN A 26 12.50 -7.54 0.01
CA ASN A 26 13.36 -7.57 1.20
C ASN A 26 14.38 -8.71 1.17
N ASP A 27 14.18 -9.74 0.35
CA ASP A 27 15.06 -10.91 0.32
C ASP A 27 16.45 -10.59 -0.27
N ASP A 28 16.56 -9.62 -1.20
CA ASP A 28 17.78 -9.50 -2.00
C ASP A 28 18.72 -8.31 -1.72
N CYS A 29 18.29 -7.16 -1.17
CA CYS A 29 19.18 -5.98 -1.23
C CYS A 29 19.06 -4.84 -0.19
N LEU A 30 18.06 -4.81 0.69
CA LEU A 30 17.75 -3.55 1.41
C LEU A 30 18.07 -3.51 2.91
N GLY A 31 18.64 -4.56 3.50
CA GLY A 31 19.16 -4.48 4.88
C GLY A 31 18.11 -4.07 5.92
N TRP A 32 16.83 -4.39 5.68
CA TRP A 32 15.76 -4.15 6.65
C TRP A 32 16.00 -5.06 7.83
N ARG A 33 16.65 -4.51 8.85
CA ARG A 33 17.00 -5.22 10.08
C ARG A 33 15.77 -5.53 10.93
N GLU A 34 14.65 -4.90 10.63
CA GLU A 34 13.40 -4.98 11.39
C GLU A 34 12.29 -5.67 10.58
N PRO A 35 11.39 -6.41 11.26
CA PRO A 35 10.21 -6.98 10.64
C PRO A 35 9.33 -5.87 10.03
N LEU A 36 8.61 -6.22 8.97
CA LEU A 36 7.64 -5.31 8.34
C LEU A 36 6.64 -4.80 9.38
N ASP A 37 6.53 -3.48 9.51
CA ASP A 37 5.58 -2.81 10.39
C ASP A 37 4.17 -2.87 9.78
N ASP A 38 3.40 -3.85 10.26
CA ASP A 38 2.04 -4.10 9.83
C ASP A 38 1.07 -3.00 10.31
N ALA A 39 1.43 -2.21 11.34
CA ALA A 39 0.65 -1.08 11.82
C ALA A 39 0.81 0.12 10.87
N LEU A 40 2.06 0.48 10.54
CA LEU A 40 2.35 1.52 9.56
C LEU A 40 1.70 1.21 8.21
N LEU A 41 1.79 -0.03 7.73
CA LEU A 41 1.16 -0.44 6.47
C LEU A 41 -0.37 -0.26 6.51
N LYS A 42 -1.02 -0.52 7.66
CA LYS A 42 -2.47 -0.32 7.83
C LYS A 42 -2.82 1.16 7.81
N GLU A 43 -2.06 2.01 8.49
CA GLU A 43 -2.31 3.45 8.53
C GLU A 43 -2.16 4.08 7.15
N LEU A 44 -1.09 3.74 6.42
CA LEU A 44 -0.89 4.20 5.04
C LEU A 44 -2.02 3.73 4.13
N ALA A 45 -2.47 2.48 4.27
CA ALA A 45 -3.59 1.97 3.49
C ALA A 45 -4.88 2.74 3.78
N VAL A 46 -5.16 3.09 5.04
CA VAL A 46 -6.31 3.90 5.42
C VAL A 46 -6.24 5.28 4.76
N GLY A 47 -5.10 5.97 4.85
CA GLY A 47 -4.90 7.28 4.22
C GLY A 47 -5.07 7.21 2.70
N LEU A 48 -4.45 6.23 2.05
CA LEU A 48 -4.54 6.01 0.61
C LEU A 48 -5.99 5.79 0.16
N PHE A 49 -6.75 4.93 0.85
CA PHE A 49 -8.14 4.63 0.47
C PHE A 49 -9.13 5.75 0.77
N GLN A 50 -8.76 6.70 1.64
CA GLN A 50 -9.58 7.88 1.93
C GLN A 50 -9.26 9.06 1.01
N ALA A 51 -8.11 9.06 0.34
CA ALA A 51 -7.74 10.13 -0.56
C ALA A 51 -8.79 10.28 -1.70
N ALA A 52 -9.16 11.53 -1.96
CA ALA A 52 -10.13 11.91 -2.99
C ALA A 52 -9.92 11.23 -4.36
N PRO A 53 -8.68 11.11 -4.91
CA PRO A 53 -8.49 10.46 -6.21
C PRO A 53 -8.85 8.97 -6.22
N TYR A 54 -8.77 8.28 -5.08
CA TYR A 54 -8.97 6.83 -5.02
C TYR A 54 -10.37 6.41 -4.61
N ARG A 55 -11.15 7.30 -3.99
CA ARG A 55 -12.55 7.06 -3.63
C ARG A 55 -13.41 6.64 -4.84
N ILE A 56 -13.16 7.23 -6.01
CA ILE A 56 -13.93 6.96 -7.23
C ILE A 56 -13.91 5.49 -7.65
N PHE A 57 -12.82 4.78 -7.38
CA PHE A 57 -12.66 3.36 -7.72
C PHE A 57 -13.44 2.41 -6.80
N PHE A 58 -13.79 2.86 -5.59
CA PHE A 58 -14.55 2.07 -4.62
C PHE A 58 -16.06 2.32 -4.69
N GLU A 59 -16.47 3.46 -5.28
CA GLU A 59 -17.87 3.85 -5.42
C GLU A 59 -18.51 3.26 -6.68
N LYS A 60 -17.77 3.23 -7.79
CA LYS A 60 -18.26 2.73 -9.08
C LYS A 60 -17.99 1.23 -9.24
N GLY A 61 -18.88 0.56 -9.97
CA GLY A 61 -18.70 -0.82 -10.38
C GLY A 61 -17.84 -0.87 -11.63
N HIS A 62 -16.77 -1.66 -11.59
CA HIS A 62 -15.79 -1.79 -12.66
C HIS A 62 -15.80 -3.20 -13.27
N SER A 63 -15.22 -3.32 -14.47
CA SER A 63 -14.93 -4.64 -15.04
C SER A 63 -13.90 -5.37 -14.18
N LYS A 64 -13.87 -6.71 -14.27
CA LYS A 64 -12.90 -7.54 -13.55
C LYS A 64 -11.45 -7.18 -13.88
N ALA A 65 -11.17 -6.80 -15.12
CA ALA A 65 -9.83 -6.43 -15.57
C ALA A 65 -9.38 -5.09 -14.95
N GLU A 66 -10.26 -4.08 -14.96
CA GLU A 66 -10.01 -2.78 -14.33
C GLU A 66 -9.80 -2.92 -12.82
N VAL A 67 -10.63 -3.73 -12.14
CA VAL A 67 -10.44 -3.98 -10.70
C VAL A 67 -9.05 -4.54 -10.42
N LYS A 68 -8.61 -5.53 -11.19
CA LYS A 68 -7.27 -6.11 -11.00
C LYS A 68 -6.16 -5.08 -11.24
N ALA A 69 -6.30 -4.22 -12.26
CA ALA A 69 -5.33 -3.17 -12.57
C ALA A 69 -5.25 -2.12 -11.45
N VAL A 70 -6.41 -1.63 -10.99
CA VAL A 70 -6.49 -0.69 -9.86
C VAL A 70 -5.91 -1.31 -8.60
N GLU A 71 -6.22 -2.57 -8.30
CA GLU A 71 -5.66 -3.25 -7.13
C GLU A 71 -4.14 -3.37 -7.21
N ALA A 72 -3.58 -3.65 -8.39
CA ALA A 72 -2.14 -3.74 -8.58
C ALA A 72 -1.46 -2.37 -8.44
N GLN A 73 -2.05 -1.33 -9.04
CA GLN A 73 -1.55 0.05 -8.95
C GLN A 73 -1.53 0.55 -7.50
N LEU A 74 -2.66 0.42 -6.78
CA LEU A 74 -2.75 0.86 -5.39
C LEU A 74 -1.83 0.05 -4.47
N ALA A 75 -1.60 -1.22 -4.78
CA ALA A 75 -0.68 -2.05 -4.02
C ALA A 75 0.77 -1.57 -4.20
N GLN A 76 1.16 -1.24 -5.44
CA GLN A 76 2.48 -0.71 -5.75
C GLN A 76 2.72 0.64 -5.07
N GLU A 77 1.78 1.57 -5.17
CA GLU A 77 1.89 2.90 -4.54
C GLU A 77 1.98 2.79 -3.01
N LEU A 78 1.20 1.89 -2.40
CA LEU A 78 1.26 1.62 -0.97
C LEU A 78 2.64 1.06 -0.56
N ALA A 79 3.18 0.12 -1.33
CA ALA A 79 4.50 -0.46 -1.07
C ALA A 79 5.62 0.58 -1.25
N GLU A 80 5.58 1.40 -2.30
CA GLU A 80 6.56 2.46 -2.54
C GLU A 80 6.52 3.53 -1.45
N THR A 81 5.32 3.95 -1.03
CA THR A 81 5.14 4.91 0.06
C THR A 81 5.70 4.37 1.37
N TYR A 82 5.41 3.11 1.69
CA TYR A 82 5.95 2.43 2.86
C TYR A 82 7.48 2.41 2.82
N ARG A 83 8.10 1.98 1.70
CA ARG A 83 9.57 1.98 1.55
C ARG A 83 10.17 3.37 1.73
N SER A 84 9.56 4.39 1.14
CA SER A 84 10.02 5.77 1.24
C SER A 84 10.04 6.25 2.69
N ILE A 85 8.96 5.98 3.45
CA ILE A 85 8.86 6.35 4.86
C ILE A 85 9.86 5.56 5.70
N SER A 86 9.90 4.24 5.56
CA SER A 86 10.83 3.42 6.34
C SER A 86 12.30 3.78 6.09
N LYS A 87 12.66 4.10 4.83
CA LYS A 87 14.01 4.60 4.51
C LYS A 87 14.29 5.94 5.19
N ARG A 88 13.31 6.85 5.26
CA ARG A 88 13.45 8.13 5.97
C ARG A 88 13.54 7.94 7.49
N CYS A 89 12.84 6.98 8.06
CA CYS A 89 12.96 6.66 9.49
C CYS A 89 14.35 6.08 9.86
N GLN A 90 15.10 5.57 8.88
CA GLN A 90 16.49 5.17 9.05
C GLN A 90 17.48 6.33 8.90
N ASP A 91 17.02 7.54 8.56
CA ASP A 91 17.86 8.73 8.49
C ASP A 91 18.28 9.14 9.93
N PRO A 92 19.60 9.24 10.21
CA PRO A 92 20.09 9.64 11.53
C PRO A 92 19.52 10.97 12.04
N LEU A 93 19.21 11.91 11.14
CA LEU A 93 18.59 13.18 11.51
C LEU A 93 17.15 12.99 11.96
N VAL A 94 16.38 12.12 11.30
CA VAL A 94 15.01 11.80 11.70
C VAL A 94 15.00 11.02 13.02
N GLN A 95 15.94 10.09 13.20
CA GLN A 95 16.08 9.36 14.47
C GLN A 95 16.42 10.27 15.63
N SER A 96 17.36 11.22 15.43
CA SER A 96 17.72 12.18 16.48
C SER A 96 16.58 13.14 16.81
N LEU A 97 15.78 13.58 15.82
CA LEU A 97 14.58 14.38 16.07
C LEU A 97 13.49 13.58 16.81
N ASN A 98 13.23 12.34 16.41
CA ASN A 98 12.25 11.49 17.08
C ASN A 98 12.64 11.13 18.52
N ALA A 99 13.93 11.09 18.85
CA ALA A 99 14.41 10.83 20.21
C ALA A 99 14.23 12.02 21.16
N LEU A 100 13.90 13.21 20.65
CA LEU A 100 13.65 14.43 21.43
C LEU A 100 12.16 14.66 21.73
N LEU A 101 11.27 13.81 21.19
CA LEU A 101 9.82 13.81 21.43
C LEU A 101 9.44 12.69 22.41
#